data_AF-A0A1V5BR03-F1
#
_entry.id   AF-A0A1V5BR03-F1
#
_cell.length_a   1.000
_cell.length_b   1.000
_cell.length_c   1.000
_cell.angle_alpha   90.00
_cell.angle_beta   90.00
_cell.angle_gamma   90.00
#
_symmetry.space_group_name_H-M   'P 1'
#
loop_
_entity.id
_entity.type
_entity.pdbx_description
1 polymer ?
#
loop_
_entity_poly.entity_id
_entity_poly.type
_entity_poly.pdbx_seq_one_letter_code
_entity_poly.pdbx_strand_id
1 'polypeptide(L)'
;MRRIVDKVKELGGKPFLTDANTLYKGSRANAVDHLQTAVENGFAYAVMGAPLIIADGLSGKEYVNVQISRKHFNEVKIGASAYHADALIAVTHFKGHELVGFGGVLKNLGMGLGSRSGKLMMHSDVHPVVSADKCKGCAKCGRWCPAGAISVRQKVSVIEPGKCIGCGECTVTCPAGAIEIDWQSEPDRMQEKIVEYAEGAIKNKNGKYGFISFVTQVTPDCDCCGFSDAPLVRDIGILASRDPVALDQACVDLVNREKVLPGSRLAGKGDVGDKFLALYPGIDWRRQLDYAEEIGLGTRKYELISC
;
A
#
# COMPACT_ATOMS: atom_id res chain seq x y z
N MET A 1 -6.78 16.96 -5.02
CA MET A 1 -6.58 17.01 -3.54
C MET A 1 -7.13 18.26 -2.87
N ARG A 2 -6.65 19.48 -3.15
CA ARG A 2 -7.10 20.72 -2.45
C ARG A 2 -8.62 20.88 -2.33
N ARG A 3 -9.36 20.63 -3.41
CA ARG A 3 -10.84 20.68 -3.43
C ARG A 3 -11.50 19.73 -2.42
N ILE A 4 -10.92 18.55 -2.19
CA ILE A 4 -11.42 17.57 -1.20
C ILE A 4 -11.17 18.12 0.20
N VAL A 5 -9.96 18.66 0.46
CA VAL A 5 -9.61 19.29 1.74
C VAL A 5 -10.55 20.45 2.07
N ASP A 6 -10.77 21.36 1.12
CA ASP A 6 -11.67 22.50 1.29
C ASP A 6 -13.10 22.00 1.59
N LYS A 7 -13.58 20.96 0.90
CA LYS A 7 -14.90 20.41 1.14
C LYS A 7 -15.06 19.79 2.53
N VAL A 8 -14.04 19.09 3.03
CA VAL A 8 -14.05 18.56 4.40
C VAL A 8 -14.10 19.69 5.43
N LYS A 9 -13.37 20.79 5.21
CA LYS A 9 -13.41 21.97 6.09
C LYS A 9 -14.77 22.68 6.07
N GLU A 10 -15.39 22.84 4.90
CA GLU A 10 -16.74 23.39 4.77
C GLU A 10 -17.77 22.60 5.59
N LEU A 11 -17.59 21.28 5.69
CA LEU A 11 -18.42 20.39 6.50
C LEU A 11 -18.00 20.32 7.98
N GLY A 12 -17.07 21.19 8.42
CA GLY A 12 -16.61 21.29 9.81
C GLY A 12 -15.51 20.30 10.22
N GLY A 13 -14.98 19.52 9.28
CA GLY A 13 -13.90 18.58 9.54
C GLY A 13 -12.53 19.25 9.69
N LYS A 14 -11.58 18.53 10.31
CA LYS A 14 -10.18 18.94 10.47
C LYS A 14 -9.27 18.00 9.67
N PRO A 15 -9.15 18.19 8.34
CA PRO A 15 -8.45 17.23 7.49
C PRO A 15 -6.93 17.29 7.68
N PHE A 16 -6.29 16.14 7.53
CA PHE A 16 -4.86 15.99 7.25
C PHE A 16 -4.68 14.96 6.13
N LEU A 17 -3.62 15.11 5.36
CA LEU A 17 -3.18 14.12 4.38
C LEU A 17 -2.30 13.11 5.10
N THR A 18 -2.28 11.85 4.64
CA THR A 18 -1.49 10.80 5.29
C THR A 18 -0.99 9.77 4.28
N ASP A 19 0.20 9.25 4.56
CA ASP A 19 0.80 8.06 3.96
C ASP A 19 1.70 7.39 5.01
N ALA A 20 2.09 6.13 4.85
CA ALA A 20 3.01 5.44 5.75
C ALA A 20 4.36 5.19 5.08
N ASN A 21 5.43 5.12 5.87
CA ASN A 21 6.77 4.92 5.36
C ASN A 21 6.91 3.61 4.55
N THR A 22 7.78 3.62 3.55
CA THR A 22 8.05 2.48 2.68
C THR A 22 9.00 1.48 3.34
N LEU A 23 8.87 0.21 2.95
CA LEU A 23 9.75 -0.87 3.39
C LEU A 23 11.16 -0.73 2.80
N TYR A 24 11.23 -0.43 1.50
CA TYR A 24 12.47 -0.26 0.74
C TYR A 24 13.19 1.04 1.10
N LYS A 25 14.51 1.03 0.87
CA LYS A 25 15.36 2.22 0.98
C LYS A 25 14.94 3.24 -0.06
N GLY A 26 14.96 4.52 0.32
CA GLY A 26 14.57 5.63 -0.53
C GLY A 26 14.07 6.79 0.31
N SER A 27 13.64 7.86 -0.36
CA SER A 27 13.21 9.09 0.29
C SER A 27 11.89 8.96 1.06
N ARG A 28 11.21 7.80 1.02
CA ARG A 28 10.00 7.51 1.81
C ARG A 28 10.23 6.53 2.97
N ALA A 29 11.48 6.20 3.28
CA ALA A 29 11.82 5.20 4.29
C ALA A 29 11.70 5.70 5.75
N ASN A 30 11.63 7.02 5.96
CA ASN A 30 11.43 7.67 7.25
C ASN A 30 10.66 8.99 7.07
N ALA A 31 10.05 9.50 8.13
CA ALA A 31 9.12 10.63 7.99
C ALA A 31 9.78 11.93 7.54
N VAL A 32 11.05 12.18 7.87
CA VAL A 32 11.72 13.45 7.51
C VAL A 32 11.88 13.54 6.01
N ASP A 33 12.51 12.53 5.42
CA ASP A 33 12.72 12.47 3.97
C ASP A 33 11.37 12.31 3.23
N HIS A 34 10.41 11.60 3.83
CA HIS A 34 9.10 11.35 3.24
C HIS A 34 8.30 12.65 3.13
N LEU A 35 8.30 13.48 4.17
CA LEU A 35 7.68 14.80 4.13
C LEU A 35 8.33 15.69 3.07
N GLN A 36 9.66 15.66 2.94
CA GLN A 36 10.35 16.40 1.89
C GLN A 36 9.91 15.92 0.49
N THR A 37 9.91 14.60 0.27
CA THR A 37 9.45 14.00 -1.00
C THR A 37 8.02 14.45 -1.33
N ALA A 38 7.13 14.46 -0.34
CA ALA A 38 5.75 14.85 -0.54
C ALA A 38 5.63 16.35 -0.88
N VAL A 39 6.43 17.21 -0.24
CA VAL A 39 6.50 18.64 -0.59
C VAL A 39 6.96 18.84 -2.03
N GLU A 40 8.01 18.13 -2.46
CA GLU A 40 8.52 18.16 -3.84
C GLU A 40 7.47 17.68 -4.86
N ASN A 41 6.57 16.79 -4.45
CA ASN A 41 5.44 16.31 -5.26
C ASN A 41 4.16 17.15 -5.10
N GLY A 42 4.25 18.33 -4.49
CA GLY A 42 3.14 19.29 -4.42
C GLY A 42 2.15 19.09 -3.26
N PHE A 43 2.46 18.22 -2.29
CA PHE A 43 1.63 17.98 -1.10
C PHE A 43 1.96 18.92 0.08
N ALA A 44 2.69 20.01 -0.17
CA ALA A 44 3.00 21.00 0.85
C ALA A 44 1.73 21.62 1.46
N TYR A 45 1.79 21.96 2.76
CA TYR A 45 0.66 22.56 3.49
C TYR A 45 0.08 23.79 2.77
N ALA A 46 0.94 24.67 2.25
CA ALA A 46 0.51 25.89 1.56
C ALA A 46 -0.36 25.61 0.32
N VAL A 47 -0.09 24.50 -0.38
CA VAL A 47 -0.84 24.08 -1.58
C VAL A 47 -2.10 23.33 -1.17
N MET A 48 -1.97 22.35 -0.27
CA MET A 48 -3.07 21.45 0.11
C MET A 48 -4.06 22.07 1.08
N GLY A 49 -3.65 23.07 1.87
CA GLY A 49 -4.45 23.65 2.94
C GLY A 49 -4.64 22.72 4.15
N ALA A 50 -3.92 21.62 4.24
CA ALA A 50 -3.98 20.68 5.35
C ALA A 50 -2.58 20.10 5.62
N PRO A 51 -2.26 19.71 6.87
CA PRO A 51 -0.99 19.12 7.19
C PRO A 51 -0.88 17.72 6.58
N LEU A 52 0.35 17.31 6.31
CA LEU A 52 0.70 15.93 5.97
C LEU A 52 1.28 15.28 7.23
N ILE A 53 0.72 14.14 7.63
CA ILE A 53 1.16 13.36 8.78
C ILE A 53 1.55 11.97 8.28
N ILE A 54 2.76 11.53 8.61
CA ILE A 54 3.20 10.18 8.27
C ILE A 54 2.61 9.20 9.26
N ALA A 55 1.76 8.29 8.77
CA ALA A 55 0.84 7.51 9.58
C ALA A 55 1.54 6.65 10.63
N ASP A 56 2.72 6.12 10.29
CA ASP A 56 3.52 5.23 11.12
C ASP A 56 4.74 5.90 11.78
N GLY A 57 4.72 7.23 11.84
CA GLY A 57 5.64 8.01 12.64
C GLY A 57 7.03 8.16 12.05
N LEU A 58 7.98 8.60 12.86
CA LEU A 58 9.33 8.98 12.38
C LEU A 58 10.05 7.83 11.66
N SER A 59 9.96 6.62 12.22
CA SER A 59 10.72 5.45 11.75
C SER A 59 9.87 4.27 11.27
N GLY A 60 8.54 4.43 11.19
CA GLY A 60 7.61 3.36 10.84
C GLY A 60 7.17 2.46 12.00
N LYS A 61 7.26 2.95 13.24
CA LYS A 61 7.01 2.20 14.49
C LYS A 61 5.72 2.57 15.19
N GLU A 62 5.08 3.64 14.78
CA GLU A 62 3.88 4.13 15.44
C GLU A 62 2.67 3.47 14.77
N TYR A 63 2.27 2.31 15.28
CA TYR A 63 1.16 1.56 14.73
C TYR A 63 0.28 0.99 15.84
N VAL A 64 -0.94 0.64 15.45
CA VAL A 64 -1.91 -0.07 16.28
C VAL A 64 -2.11 -1.46 15.68
N ASN A 65 -2.06 -2.48 16.54
CA ASN A 65 -2.46 -3.84 16.15
C ASN A 65 -3.98 -3.91 16.13
N VAL A 66 -4.55 -4.08 14.93
CA VAL A 66 -5.98 -4.18 14.72
C VAL A 66 -6.35 -5.64 14.52
N GLN A 67 -7.18 -6.19 15.42
CA GLN A 67 -7.68 -7.56 15.30
C GLN A 67 -8.63 -7.66 14.10
N ILE A 68 -8.40 -8.62 13.21
CA ILE A 68 -9.24 -8.89 12.02
C ILE A 68 -9.66 -10.35 11.90
N SER A 69 -8.91 -11.29 12.48
CA SER A 69 -9.23 -12.73 12.49
C SER A 69 -9.50 -13.30 11.09
N ARG A 70 -8.58 -13.06 10.15
CA ARG A 70 -8.66 -13.49 8.75
C ARG A 70 -7.67 -14.62 8.43
N LYS A 71 -7.62 -15.00 7.15
CA LYS A 71 -6.94 -16.20 6.66
C LYS A 71 -5.44 -16.16 6.93
N HIS A 72 -4.81 -15.00 6.72
CA HIS A 72 -3.36 -14.81 6.87
C HIS A 72 -3.00 -14.17 8.20
N PHE A 73 -3.83 -13.26 8.70
CA PHE A 73 -3.55 -12.52 9.92
C PHE A 73 -4.69 -12.55 10.92
N ASN A 74 -4.35 -12.84 12.17
CA ASN A 74 -5.23 -12.56 13.30
C ASN A 74 -5.30 -11.05 13.58
N GLU A 75 -4.17 -10.34 13.45
CA GLU A 75 -4.06 -8.90 13.61
C GLU A 75 -3.16 -8.26 12.54
N VAL A 76 -3.46 -7.02 12.17
CA VAL A 76 -2.69 -6.22 11.20
C VAL A 76 -2.20 -4.92 11.81
N LYS A 77 -1.07 -4.41 11.32
CA LYS A 77 -0.37 -3.24 11.88
C LYS A 77 -0.66 -1.97 11.10
N ILE A 78 -1.64 -1.19 11.55
CA ILE A 78 -2.07 0.04 10.88
C ILE A 78 -1.37 1.24 11.50
N GLY A 79 -0.86 2.17 10.68
CA GLY A 79 -0.24 3.41 11.14
C GLY A 79 -1.15 4.17 12.11
N ALA A 80 -0.60 4.56 13.26
CA ALA A 80 -1.36 5.07 14.39
C ALA A 80 -2.20 6.30 14.03
N SER A 81 -1.66 7.25 13.25
CA SER A 81 -2.42 8.45 12.88
C SER A 81 -3.63 8.12 11.99
N ALA A 82 -3.49 7.14 11.10
CA ALA A 82 -4.60 6.65 10.27
C ALA A 82 -5.63 5.89 11.11
N TYR A 83 -5.19 5.07 12.06
CA TYR A 83 -6.09 4.39 13.00
C TYR A 83 -6.86 5.39 13.89
N HIS A 84 -6.23 6.45 14.38
CA HIS A 84 -6.87 7.43 15.25
C HIS A 84 -7.72 8.49 14.52
N ALA A 85 -7.69 8.56 13.18
CA ALA A 85 -8.57 9.44 12.41
C ALA A 85 -10.05 9.03 12.57
N ASP A 86 -10.95 10.02 12.71
CA ASP A 86 -12.40 9.79 12.86
C ASP A 86 -13.08 9.26 11.58
N ALA A 87 -12.49 9.59 10.42
CA ALA A 87 -12.99 9.24 9.10
C ALA A 87 -11.83 9.14 8.09
N LEU A 88 -12.04 8.42 7.00
CA LEU A 88 -11.06 8.29 5.91
C LEU A 88 -11.66 8.65 4.55
N ILE A 89 -10.89 9.36 3.74
CA ILE A 89 -11.17 9.50 2.31
C ILE A 89 -9.94 8.96 1.58
N ALA A 90 -10.03 7.75 1.00
CA ALA A 90 -8.93 7.24 0.20
C ALA A 90 -9.00 7.91 -1.18
N VAL A 91 -7.90 8.54 -1.57
CA VAL A 91 -7.77 9.17 -2.89
C VAL A 91 -6.66 8.46 -3.63
N THR A 92 -7.03 7.75 -4.69
CA THR A 92 -6.12 6.87 -5.43
C THR A 92 -5.93 7.33 -6.85
N HIS A 93 -4.78 6.95 -7.41
CA HIS A 93 -4.53 7.00 -8.83
C HIS A 93 -4.55 5.57 -9.35
N PHE A 94 -5.55 5.25 -10.16
CA PHE A 94 -5.76 3.89 -10.65
C PHE A 94 -4.77 3.59 -11.79
N LYS A 95 -3.83 2.68 -11.53
CA LYS A 95 -2.72 2.34 -12.43
C LYS A 95 -2.39 0.85 -12.40
N GLY A 96 -1.58 0.36 -13.32
CA GLY A 96 -1.08 -1.01 -13.23
C GLY A 96 -0.08 -1.18 -12.07
N HIS A 97 0.18 -2.44 -11.73
CA HIS A 97 1.15 -2.80 -10.69
C HIS A 97 1.68 -4.21 -10.92
N GLU A 98 3.00 -4.35 -10.90
CA GLU A 98 3.75 -5.56 -11.20
C GLU A 98 3.61 -6.73 -10.23
N LEU A 99 2.92 -6.56 -9.10
CA LEU A 99 2.72 -7.63 -8.10
C LEU A 99 1.25 -7.99 -7.88
N VAL A 100 0.33 -7.09 -8.21
CA VAL A 100 -1.12 -7.24 -7.92
C VAL A 100 -2.00 -6.90 -9.13
N GLY A 101 -1.38 -6.72 -10.30
CA GLY A 101 -2.02 -6.35 -11.56
C GLY A 101 -2.35 -4.86 -11.65
N PHE A 102 -3.02 -4.30 -10.64
CA PHE A 102 -3.31 -2.86 -10.55
C PHE A 102 -3.21 -2.30 -9.12
N GLY A 103 -2.85 -1.02 -9.03
CA GLY A 103 -2.95 -0.23 -7.81
C GLY A 103 -4.29 0.52 -7.79
N GLY A 104 -5.18 0.12 -6.88
CA GLY A 104 -6.47 0.78 -6.63
C GLY A 104 -6.64 1.16 -5.15
N VAL A 105 -7.89 1.31 -4.73
CA VAL A 105 -8.31 1.61 -3.36
C VAL A 105 -7.84 0.56 -2.38
N LEU A 106 -8.02 -0.73 -2.67
CA LEU A 106 -7.64 -1.80 -1.75
C LEU A 106 -6.13 -1.78 -1.45
N LYS A 107 -5.31 -1.62 -2.50
CA LYS A 107 -3.85 -1.50 -2.36
C LYS A 107 -3.45 -0.22 -1.64
N ASN A 108 -4.12 0.90 -1.92
CA ASN A 108 -3.86 2.17 -1.25
C ASN A 108 -4.16 2.10 0.25
N LEU A 109 -5.31 1.55 0.65
CA LEU A 109 -5.65 1.34 2.06
C LEU A 109 -4.69 0.37 2.72
N GLY A 110 -4.55 -0.83 2.16
CA GLY A 110 -3.79 -1.90 2.78
C GLY A 110 -2.31 -1.58 2.90
N MET A 111 -1.66 -1.32 1.76
CA MET A 111 -0.22 -1.04 1.73
C MET A 111 0.11 0.39 2.19
N GLY A 112 -0.70 1.38 1.81
CA GLY A 112 -0.44 2.79 2.13
C GLY A 112 -0.65 3.11 3.61
N LEU A 113 -1.54 2.41 4.32
CA LEU A 113 -1.77 2.64 5.76
C LEU A 113 -1.16 1.55 6.65
N GLY A 114 -0.68 0.44 6.09
CA GLY A 114 0.13 -0.53 6.82
C GLY A 114 1.47 0.07 7.25
N SER A 115 1.89 -0.16 8.50
CA SER A 115 3.23 0.23 8.98
C SER A 115 4.36 -0.41 8.17
N ARG A 116 5.60 0.06 8.30
CA ARG A 116 6.77 -0.58 7.65
C ARG A 116 6.86 -2.09 7.90
N SER A 117 6.65 -2.54 9.15
CA SER A 117 6.63 -3.98 9.44
C SER A 117 5.37 -4.66 8.91
N GLY A 118 4.23 -3.97 8.88
CA GLY A 118 3.02 -4.50 8.23
C GLY A 118 3.20 -4.74 6.73
N LYS A 119 3.84 -3.81 6.03
CA LYS A 119 4.24 -3.97 4.62
C LYS A 119 5.12 -5.19 4.41
N LEU A 120 6.04 -5.46 5.33
CA LEU A 120 6.84 -6.67 5.27
C LEU A 120 6.02 -7.94 5.45
N MET A 121 5.07 -7.97 6.40
CA MET A 121 4.18 -9.12 6.55
C MET A 121 3.35 -9.40 5.28
N MET A 122 3.01 -8.36 4.51
CA MET A 122 2.38 -8.50 3.19
C MET A 122 3.30 -9.14 2.13
N HIS A 123 4.63 -8.92 2.22
CA HIS A 123 5.61 -9.35 1.21
C HIS A 123 6.31 -10.68 1.49
N SER A 124 6.35 -11.14 2.75
CA SER A 124 7.15 -12.30 3.13
C SER A 124 6.37 -13.25 4.04
N ASP A 125 6.53 -14.55 3.79
CA ASP A 125 6.07 -15.64 4.65
C ASP A 125 7.21 -16.21 5.51
N VAL A 126 8.45 -15.74 5.32
CA VAL A 126 9.63 -16.38 5.92
C VAL A 126 10.31 -15.51 6.98
N HIS A 127 11.06 -16.18 7.85
CA HIS A 127 11.88 -15.50 8.85
C HIS A 127 13.09 -14.81 8.20
N PRO A 128 13.46 -13.60 8.65
CA PRO A 128 14.65 -12.90 8.15
C PRO A 128 15.93 -13.68 8.44
N VAL A 129 16.91 -13.57 7.56
CA VAL A 129 18.25 -14.19 7.67
C VAL A 129 19.30 -13.09 7.72
N VAL A 130 20.31 -13.25 8.57
CA VAL A 130 21.41 -12.28 8.68
C VAL A 130 22.58 -12.69 7.79
N SER A 131 22.96 -11.82 6.86
CA SER A 131 24.21 -11.91 6.09
C SER A 131 25.38 -11.49 6.99
N ALA A 132 26.24 -12.45 7.32
CA ALA A 132 27.35 -12.26 8.25
C ALA A 132 28.41 -11.28 7.71
N ASP A 133 28.61 -11.26 6.39
CA ASP A 133 29.55 -10.40 5.67
C ASP A 133 29.15 -8.92 5.69
N LYS A 134 27.85 -8.61 5.65
CA LYS A 134 27.35 -7.22 5.74
C LYS A 134 27.16 -6.76 7.19
N CYS A 135 27.00 -7.69 8.13
CA CYS A 135 26.64 -7.36 9.49
C CYS A 135 27.81 -6.75 10.27
N LYS A 136 27.58 -5.58 10.87
CA LYS A 136 28.57 -4.87 11.70
C LYS A 136 28.41 -5.10 13.21
N GLY A 137 27.49 -5.97 13.63
CA GLY A 137 27.28 -6.28 15.05
C GLY A 137 26.75 -5.12 15.93
N CYS A 138 26.16 -4.08 15.34
CA CYS A 138 25.75 -2.86 16.07
C CYS A 138 24.57 -3.05 17.08
N ALA A 139 24.01 -4.26 17.15
CA ALA A 139 22.88 -4.66 18.01
C ALA A 139 21.58 -3.85 17.81
N LYS A 140 21.48 -2.97 16.81
CA LYS A 140 20.28 -2.16 16.56
C LYS A 140 19.06 -3.05 16.31
N CYS A 141 19.18 -4.05 15.44
CA CYS A 141 18.12 -5.05 15.20
C CYS A 141 17.63 -5.75 16.48
N GLY A 142 18.52 -6.06 17.43
CA GLY A 142 18.13 -6.64 18.73
C GLY A 142 17.34 -5.70 19.61
N ARG A 143 17.78 -4.43 19.73
CA ARG A 143 17.00 -3.39 20.45
C ARG A 143 15.63 -3.12 19.82
N TRP A 144 15.46 -3.46 18.55
CA TRP A 144 14.25 -3.21 17.77
C TRP A 144 13.36 -4.45 17.64
N CYS A 145 13.81 -5.62 18.12
CA CYS A 145 13.05 -6.85 18.02
C CYS A 145 11.98 -6.92 19.13
N PRO A 146 10.68 -6.88 18.80
CA PRO A 146 9.61 -6.93 19.80
C PRO A 146 9.55 -8.28 20.54
N ALA A 147 10.04 -9.35 19.91
CA ALA A 147 10.05 -10.69 20.49
C ALA A 147 11.35 -11.01 21.26
N GLY A 148 12.30 -10.07 21.33
CA GLY A 148 13.62 -10.34 21.96
C GLY A 148 14.39 -11.48 21.28
N ALA A 149 14.14 -11.74 20.00
CA ALA A 149 14.65 -12.90 19.27
C ALA A 149 16.06 -12.73 18.69
N ILE A 150 16.74 -11.60 18.93
CA ILE A 150 18.01 -11.29 18.26
C ILE A 150 19.09 -10.97 19.29
N SER A 151 20.19 -11.73 19.22
CA SER A 151 21.41 -11.52 20.02
C SER A 151 22.61 -11.25 19.11
N VAL A 152 23.69 -10.69 19.65
CA VAL A 152 24.96 -10.53 18.91
C VAL A 152 25.93 -11.61 19.37
N ARG A 153 26.43 -12.44 18.45
CA ARG A 153 27.43 -13.47 18.68
C ARG A 153 28.58 -13.26 17.70
N GLN A 154 29.82 -13.24 18.20
CA GLN A 154 31.02 -13.05 17.36
C GLN A 154 30.93 -11.83 16.43
N LYS A 155 30.42 -10.70 16.92
CA LYS A 155 30.18 -9.45 16.16
C LYS A 155 29.14 -9.55 15.03
N VAL A 156 28.36 -10.62 14.95
CA VAL A 156 27.26 -10.79 14.00
C VAL A 156 25.94 -10.95 14.75
N SER A 157 24.88 -10.31 14.26
CA SER A 157 23.54 -10.52 14.81
C SER A 157 23.03 -11.91 14.43
N VAL A 158 22.44 -12.63 15.37
CA VAL A 158 21.86 -13.96 15.19
C VAL A 158 20.39 -13.90 15.61
N ILE A 159 19.51 -14.37 14.72
CA ILE A 159 18.07 -14.47 14.97
C ILE A 159 17.78 -15.88 15.49
N GLU A 160 17.11 -15.97 16.64
CA GLU A 160 16.62 -17.22 17.24
C GLU A 160 15.26 -17.57 16.62
N PRO A 161 15.16 -18.60 15.74
CA PRO A 161 13.94 -18.86 14.99
C PRO A 161 12.73 -19.15 15.89
N GLY A 162 12.93 -19.90 16.99
CA GLY A 162 11.86 -20.25 17.93
C GLY A 162 11.26 -19.07 18.71
N LYS A 163 11.91 -17.90 18.71
CA LYS A 163 11.37 -16.65 19.28
C LYS A 163 10.92 -15.67 18.20
N CYS A 164 11.34 -15.87 16.96
CA CYS A 164 11.07 -14.93 15.89
C CYS A 164 9.59 -15.01 15.50
N ILE A 165 8.87 -13.89 15.60
CA ILE A 165 7.47 -13.81 15.17
C ILE A 165 7.32 -13.36 13.71
N GLY A 166 8.40 -13.35 12.93
CA GLY A 166 8.35 -12.96 11.51
C GLY A 166 8.01 -11.49 11.24
N CYS A 167 7.91 -10.63 12.26
CA CYS A 167 7.50 -9.22 12.08
C CYS A 167 8.45 -8.37 11.23
N GLY A 168 9.69 -8.81 11.07
CA GLY A 168 10.66 -8.19 10.17
C GLY A 168 11.12 -6.76 10.53
N GLU A 169 10.86 -6.27 11.75
CA GLU A 169 11.39 -5.00 12.28
C GLU A 169 12.92 -4.89 12.15
N CYS A 170 13.62 -6.02 12.16
CA CYS A 170 15.05 -6.09 12.02
C CYS A 170 15.55 -5.72 10.61
N THR A 171 14.80 -6.06 9.56
CA THR A 171 15.18 -5.76 8.16
C THR A 171 15.14 -4.25 7.91
N VAL A 172 14.04 -3.61 8.33
CA VAL A 172 13.77 -2.18 8.12
C VAL A 172 14.70 -1.26 8.90
N THR A 173 15.24 -1.74 10.03
CA THR A 173 16.09 -0.93 10.91
C THR A 173 17.58 -1.09 10.66
N CYS A 174 17.99 -2.17 9.98
CA CYS A 174 19.39 -2.52 9.76
C CYS A 174 20.07 -1.50 8.82
N PRO A 175 20.98 -0.64 9.32
CA PRO A 175 21.61 0.39 8.49
C PRO A 175 22.54 -0.23 7.43
N ALA A 176 23.12 -1.40 7.74
CA ALA A 176 24.00 -2.11 6.83
C ALA A 176 23.23 -2.87 5.72
N GLY A 177 21.89 -3.01 5.82
CA GLY A 177 21.14 -3.89 4.93
C GLY A 177 21.56 -5.36 5.04
N ALA A 178 22.08 -5.76 6.20
CA ALA A 178 22.62 -7.10 6.45
C ALA A 178 21.55 -8.15 6.80
N ILE A 179 20.27 -7.78 6.82
CA ILE A 179 19.19 -8.70 7.15
C ILE A 179 18.30 -8.82 5.93
N GLU A 180 18.32 -10.00 5.34
CA GLU A 180 17.65 -10.36 4.12
C GLU A 180 16.38 -11.14 4.44
N ILE A 181 15.44 -11.09 3.53
CA ILE A 181 14.15 -11.78 3.59
C ILE A 181 13.90 -12.36 2.22
N ASP A 182 13.23 -13.50 2.18
CA ASP A 182 12.70 -13.98 0.93
C ASP A 182 11.50 -13.09 0.55
N TRP A 183 11.63 -12.44 -0.59
CA TRP A 183 10.61 -11.59 -1.19
C TRP A 183 9.61 -12.41 -2.02
N GLN A 184 9.80 -13.72 -2.13
CA GLN A 184 8.92 -14.62 -2.86
C GLN A 184 7.69 -14.95 -2.03
N SER A 185 6.66 -14.11 -2.15
CA SER A 185 5.27 -14.52 -1.88
C SER A 185 4.56 -14.72 -3.20
N GLU A 186 3.79 -15.81 -3.29
CA GLU A 186 2.87 -16.03 -4.42
C GLU A 186 1.94 -14.80 -4.58
N PRO A 187 1.75 -14.26 -5.80
CA PRO A 187 0.97 -13.04 -6.03
C PRO A 187 -0.42 -13.07 -5.39
N ASP A 188 -1.10 -14.20 -5.46
CA ASP A 188 -2.44 -14.39 -4.86
C ASP A 188 -2.42 -14.20 -3.35
N ARG A 189 -1.43 -14.76 -2.65
CA ARG A 189 -1.32 -14.60 -1.19
C ARG A 189 -1.01 -13.15 -0.83
N MET A 190 -0.16 -12.48 -1.60
CA MET A 190 0.15 -11.07 -1.39
C MET A 190 -1.10 -10.19 -1.57
N GLN A 191 -1.90 -10.45 -2.62
CA GLN A 191 -3.18 -9.77 -2.84
C GLN A 191 -4.14 -9.97 -1.66
N GLU A 192 -4.30 -11.22 -1.18
CA GLU A 192 -5.15 -11.52 -0.02
C GLU A 192 -4.68 -10.78 1.25
N LYS A 193 -3.36 -10.77 1.52
CA LYS A 193 -2.77 -10.05 2.66
C LYS A 193 -3.00 -8.54 2.59
N ILE A 194 -2.91 -7.93 1.41
CA ILE A 194 -3.19 -6.50 1.22
C ILE A 194 -4.65 -6.19 1.54
N VAL A 195 -5.57 -7.05 1.13
CA VAL A 195 -7.00 -6.92 1.41
C VAL A 195 -7.30 -7.02 2.91
N GLU A 196 -6.65 -7.95 3.62
CA GLU A 196 -6.75 -8.03 5.09
C GLU A 196 -6.26 -6.74 5.78
N TYR A 197 -5.18 -6.13 5.26
CA TYR A 197 -4.73 -4.82 5.74
C TYR A 197 -5.70 -3.69 5.42
N ALA A 198 -6.36 -3.73 4.25
CA ALA A 198 -7.39 -2.76 3.88
C ALA A 198 -8.58 -2.82 4.85
N GLU A 199 -9.01 -4.02 5.26
CA GLU A 199 -9.99 -4.20 6.33
C GLU A 199 -9.53 -3.53 7.63
N GLY A 200 -8.32 -3.85 8.08
CA GLY A 200 -7.78 -3.28 9.33
C GLY A 200 -7.76 -1.75 9.31
N ALA A 201 -7.45 -1.14 8.17
CA ALA A 201 -7.40 0.31 8.01
C ALA A 201 -8.75 1.01 8.19
N ILE A 202 -9.85 0.36 7.79
CA ILE A 202 -11.21 0.94 7.85
C ILE A 202 -12.07 0.39 8.99
N LYS A 203 -11.65 -0.70 9.64
CA LYS A 203 -12.44 -1.44 10.64
C LYS A 203 -12.97 -0.57 11.77
N ASN A 204 -12.18 0.37 12.28
CA ASN A 204 -12.58 1.22 13.40
C ASN A 204 -13.29 2.53 12.99
N LYS A 205 -13.57 2.72 11.70
CA LYS A 205 -14.21 3.94 11.18
C LYS A 205 -15.73 3.89 11.23
N ASN A 206 -16.35 2.74 11.53
CA ASN A 206 -17.80 2.59 11.64
C ASN A 206 -18.54 3.13 10.39
N GLY A 207 -18.04 2.81 9.19
CA GLY A 207 -18.62 3.27 7.92
C GLY A 207 -18.31 4.72 7.53
N LYS A 208 -17.54 5.47 8.34
CA LYS A 208 -17.08 6.83 8.02
C LYS A 208 -15.89 6.83 7.08
N TYR A 209 -16.07 6.21 5.92
CA TYR A 209 -15.08 6.22 4.84
C TYR A 209 -15.73 6.46 3.48
N GLY A 210 -14.94 6.96 2.55
CA GLY A 210 -15.29 7.12 1.14
C GLY A 210 -14.05 7.04 0.27
N PHE A 211 -14.24 6.74 -1.02
CA PHE A 211 -13.16 6.42 -1.93
C PHE A 211 -13.32 7.20 -3.22
N ILE A 212 -12.21 7.75 -3.73
CA ILE A 212 -12.13 8.52 -4.97
C ILE A 212 -10.94 8.00 -5.76
N SER A 213 -11.18 7.51 -6.98
CA SER A 213 -10.15 7.01 -7.89
C SER A 213 -10.02 7.93 -9.09
N PHE A 214 -8.82 8.45 -9.32
CA PHE A 214 -8.43 9.11 -10.56
C PHE A 214 -8.04 8.04 -11.56
N VAL A 215 -8.82 7.90 -12.63
CA VAL A 215 -8.56 6.96 -13.74
C VAL A 215 -8.08 7.78 -14.93
N THR A 216 -6.93 8.40 -14.73
CA THR A 216 -6.21 9.25 -15.69
C THR A 216 -4.80 8.71 -15.82
N GLN A 217 -4.13 8.96 -16.95
CA GLN A 217 -2.74 8.59 -17.17
C GLN A 217 -2.43 7.16 -16.67
N VAL A 218 -3.28 6.19 -17.02
CA VAL A 218 -3.19 4.83 -16.51
C VAL A 218 -1.94 4.17 -17.09
N THR A 219 -0.84 4.19 -16.34
CA THR A 219 0.45 3.64 -16.77
C THR A 219 0.58 2.17 -16.40
N PRO A 220 1.48 1.42 -17.07
CA PRO A 220 1.84 0.07 -16.67
C PRO A 220 2.22 -0.03 -15.19
N ASP A 221 3.19 0.77 -14.74
CA ASP A 221 3.72 0.66 -13.39
C ASP A 221 3.05 1.65 -12.42
N CYS A 222 3.12 1.33 -11.13
CA CYS A 222 2.52 2.10 -10.05
C CYS A 222 3.31 3.39 -9.78
N ASP A 223 2.65 4.43 -9.25
CA ASP A 223 3.30 5.71 -8.83
C ASP A 223 4.36 5.54 -7.73
N CYS A 224 4.54 4.33 -7.19
CA CYS A 224 5.64 4.03 -6.30
C CYS A 224 6.99 3.96 -7.02
N CYS A 225 6.99 3.78 -8.35
CA CYS A 225 8.17 3.79 -9.19
C CYS A 225 8.69 5.23 -9.35
N GLY A 226 10.02 5.39 -9.38
CA GLY A 226 10.66 6.70 -9.58
C GLY A 226 10.59 7.22 -11.04
N PHE A 227 9.80 6.58 -11.89
CA PHE A 227 9.59 6.91 -13.29
C PHE A 227 8.14 6.63 -13.67
N SER A 228 7.68 7.23 -14.77
CA SER A 228 6.35 6.98 -15.34
C SER A 228 6.50 6.66 -16.82
N ASP A 229 5.93 5.54 -17.25
CA ASP A 229 5.87 5.13 -18.65
C ASP A 229 4.68 5.82 -19.37
N ALA A 230 4.51 5.57 -20.67
CA ALA A 230 3.37 6.06 -21.43
C ALA A 230 2.04 5.43 -20.94
N PRO A 231 0.94 6.21 -20.88
CA PRO A 231 -0.38 5.68 -20.54
C PRO A 231 -0.84 4.58 -21.49
N LEU A 232 -1.53 3.57 -20.94
CA LEU A 232 -2.13 2.45 -21.67
C LEU A 232 -3.37 2.85 -22.45
N VAL A 233 -4.17 3.73 -21.86
CA VAL A 233 -5.49 4.16 -22.36
C VAL A 233 -5.64 5.67 -22.15
N ARG A 234 -6.61 6.27 -22.83
CA ARG A 234 -6.96 7.68 -22.61
C ARG A 234 -7.47 7.91 -21.19
N ASP A 235 -7.46 9.17 -20.76
CA ASP A 235 -8.08 9.57 -19.51
C ASP A 235 -9.59 9.25 -19.51
N ILE A 236 -10.04 8.55 -18.46
CA ILE A 236 -11.44 8.16 -18.27
C ILE A 236 -12.13 9.17 -17.35
N GLY A 237 -11.44 9.62 -16.30
CA GLY A 237 -11.94 10.66 -15.40
C GLY A 237 -11.76 10.31 -13.93
N ILE A 238 -12.74 10.69 -13.11
CA ILE A 238 -12.73 10.47 -11.66
C ILE A 238 -13.96 9.64 -11.30
N LEU A 239 -13.75 8.57 -10.56
CA LEU A 239 -14.80 7.70 -10.03
C LEU A 239 -14.82 7.84 -8.50
N ALA A 240 -15.98 7.65 -7.89
CA ALA A 240 -16.12 7.69 -6.44
C ALA A 240 -17.16 6.67 -5.95
N SER A 241 -16.94 6.12 -4.76
CA SER A 241 -17.84 5.16 -4.13
C SER A 241 -17.66 5.13 -2.62
N ARG A 242 -18.61 4.54 -1.92
CA ARG A 242 -18.46 4.11 -0.51
C ARG A 242 -18.08 2.63 -0.37
N ASP A 243 -18.07 1.90 -1.49
CA ASP A 243 -17.66 0.51 -1.58
C ASP A 243 -16.31 0.45 -2.32
N PRO A 244 -15.24 -0.05 -1.68
CA PRO A 244 -13.90 -0.07 -2.26
C PRO A 244 -13.77 -1.12 -3.37
N VAL A 245 -14.50 -2.24 -3.26
CA VAL A 245 -14.46 -3.36 -4.22
C VAL A 245 -15.17 -2.95 -5.50
N ALA A 246 -16.35 -2.35 -5.37
CA ALA A 246 -17.14 -1.88 -6.51
C ALA A 246 -16.38 -0.78 -7.29
N LEU A 247 -15.67 0.09 -6.58
CA LEU A 247 -14.90 1.16 -7.21
C LEU A 247 -13.70 0.62 -8.00
N ASP A 248 -12.91 -0.26 -7.40
CA ASP A 248 -11.78 -0.88 -8.11
C ASP A 248 -12.26 -1.74 -9.29
N GLN A 249 -13.38 -2.46 -9.14
CA GLN A 249 -14.01 -3.20 -10.25
C GLN A 249 -14.43 -2.26 -11.39
N ALA A 250 -15.10 -1.15 -11.08
CA ALA A 250 -15.52 -0.18 -12.10
C ALA A 250 -14.31 0.43 -12.83
N CYS A 251 -13.22 0.72 -12.10
CA CYS A 251 -11.99 1.24 -12.69
C CYS A 251 -11.38 0.26 -13.70
N VAL A 252 -11.19 -1.01 -13.32
CA VAL A 252 -10.60 -2.02 -14.22
C VAL A 252 -11.47 -2.28 -15.44
N ASP A 253 -12.79 -2.36 -15.28
CA ASP A 253 -13.71 -2.59 -16.38
C ASP A 253 -13.68 -1.44 -17.40
N LEU A 254 -13.67 -0.20 -16.92
CA LEU A 254 -13.62 0.97 -17.79
C LEU A 254 -12.28 1.05 -18.54
N VAL A 255 -11.17 0.78 -17.88
CA VAL A 255 -9.85 0.68 -18.56
C VAL A 255 -9.84 -0.43 -19.59
N ASN A 256 -10.39 -1.60 -19.28
CA ASN A 256 -10.43 -2.73 -20.18
C ASN A 256 -11.33 -2.49 -21.41
N ARG A 257 -12.35 -1.64 -21.31
CA ARG A 257 -13.19 -1.22 -22.46
C ARG A 257 -12.52 -0.21 -23.40
N GLU A 258 -11.48 0.49 -22.95
CA GLU A 258 -10.79 1.49 -23.77
C GLU A 258 -9.85 0.88 -24.80
N LYS A 259 -9.52 1.64 -25.85
CA LYS A 259 -8.51 1.22 -26.82
C LYS A 259 -7.10 1.46 -26.26
N VAL A 260 -6.19 0.53 -26.55
CA VAL A 260 -4.77 0.69 -26.24
C VAL A 260 -4.20 1.87 -27.03
N LEU A 261 -3.51 2.77 -26.33
CA LEU A 261 -2.85 3.92 -26.96
C LEU A 261 -1.59 3.49 -27.74
N PRO A 262 -1.32 4.10 -28.91
CA PRO A 262 -0.04 3.97 -29.59
C PRO A 262 1.12 4.40 -28.68
N GLY A 263 2.28 3.75 -28.81
CA GLY A 263 3.46 4.05 -27.99
C GLY A 263 3.41 3.59 -26.54
N SER A 264 2.28 3.03 -26.07
CA SER A 264 2.20 2.36 -24.78
C SER A 264 2.91 1.00 -24.79
N ARG A 265 3.15 0.42 -23.61
CA ARG A 265 3.74 -0.93 -23.46
C ARG A 265 2.92 -2.05 -24.12
N LEU A 266 1.63 -1.80 -24.41
CA LEU A 266 0.75 -2.73 -25.11
C LEU A 266 0.55 -2.37 -26.60
N ALA A 267 1.24 -1.36 -27.12
CA ALA A 267 1.10 -0.93 -28.51
C ALA A 267 1.38 -2.10 -29.49
N GLY A 268 0.57 -2.20 -30.54
CA GLY A 268 0.69 -3.26 -31.54
C GLY A 268 0.11 -4.62 -31.13
N LYS A 269 -0.37 -4.81 -29.90
CA LYS A 269 -1.01 -6.05 -29.45
C LYS A 269 -2.48 -6.22 -29.86
N GLY A 270 -3.05 -5.27 -30.61
CA GLY A 270 -4.45 -5.29 -31.03
C GLY A 270 -5.42 -4.93 -29.90
N ASP A 271 -6.66 -5.39 -30.01
CA ASP A 271 -7.67 -5.20 -28.95
C ASP A 271 -7.45 -6.21 -27.83
N VAL A 272 -6.80 -5.74 -26.77
CA VAL A 272 -6.49 -6.54 -25.59
C VAL A 272 -7.65 -6.39 -24.61
N GLY A 273 -8.42 -7.47 -24.44
CA GLY A 273 -9.58 -7.50 -23.55
C GLY A 273 -9.23 -7.18 -22.10
N ASP A 274 -8.25 -7.89 -21.52
CA ASP A 274 -7.73 -7.60 -20.17
C ASP A 274 -6.31 -7.04 -20.24
N LYS A 275 -6.21 -5.72 -20.09
CA LYS A 275 -4.95 -4.98 -20.26
C LYS A 275 -3.97 -5.26 -19.13
N PHE A 276 -4.45 -5.48 -17.90
CA PHE A 276 -3.58 -5.75 -16.75
C PHE A 276 -3.01 -7.17 -16.80
N LEU A 277 -3.82 -8.16 -17.19
CA LEU A 277 -3.33 -9.52 -17.40
C LEU A 277 -2.33 -9.59 -18.58
N ALA A 278 -2.54 -8.78 -19.63
CA ALA A 278 -1.62 -8.71 -20.76
C ALA A 278 -0.30 -7.97 -20.45
N LEU A 279 -0.31 -7.08 -19.47
CA LEU A 279 0.90 -6.45 -18.94
C LEU A 279 1.69 -7.39 -18.05
N TYR A 280 0.99 -8.14 -17.19
CA TYR A 280 1.59 -8.99 -16.17
C TYR A 280 1.06 -10.43 -16.28
N PRO A 281 1.52 -11.20 -17.29
CA PRO A 281 1.13 -12.60 -17.44
C PRO A 281 1.49 -13.39 -16.18
N GLY A 282 0.51 -14.05 -15.57
CA GLY A 282 0.70 -14.82 -14.33
C GLY A 282 0.26 -14.07 -13.06
N ILE A 283 -0.19 -12.82 -13.17
CA ILE A 283 -0.77 -12.08 -12.03
C ILE A 283 -2.26 -11.89 -12.28
N ASP A 284 -3.06 -12.69 -11.58
CA ASP A 284 -4.51 -12.58 -11.65
C ASP A 284 -5.02 -11.53 -10.65
N TRP A 285 -5.24 -10.30 -11.13
CA TRP A 285 -5.78 -9.21 -10.32
C TRP A 285 -7.18 -9.49 -9.76
N ARG A 286 -7.91 -10.46 -10.33
CA ARG A 286 -9.26 -10.80 -9.86
C ARG A 286 -9.22 -11.36 -8.45
N ARG A 287 -8.13 -12.02 -8.04
CA ARG A 287 -7.99 -12.58 -6.69
C ARG A 287 -8.12 -11.52 -5.60
N GLN A 288 -7.54 -10.33 -5.78
CA GLN A 288 -7.67 -9.22 -4.83
C GLN A 288 -9.15 -8.81 -4.62
N LEU A 289 -9.93 -8.72 -5.69
CA LEU A 289 -11.34 -8.33 -5.60
C LEU A 289 -12.24 -9.46 -5.12
N ASP A 290 -11.99 -10.70 -5.56
CA ASP A 290 -12.73 -11.89 -5.11
C ASP A 290 -12.57 -12.07 -3.61
N TYR A 291 -11.33 -12.02 -3.11
CA TYR A 291 -11.08 -12.17 -1.68
C TYR A 291 -11.68 -11.02 -0.85
N ALA A 292 -11.66 -9.78 -1.37
CA ALA A 292 -12.29 -8.66 -0.70
C ALA A 292 -13.81 -8.81 -0.57
N GLU A 293 -14.47 -9.33 -1.61
CA GLU A 293 -15.89 -9.68 -1.56
C GLU A 293 -16.16 -10.88 -0.62
N GLU A 294 -15.33 -11.92 -0.67
CA GLU A 294 -15.39 -13.11 0.21
C GLU A 294 -15.37 -12.72 1.70
N ILE A 295 -14.54 -11.75 2.09
CA ILE A 295 -14.43 -11.29 3.49
C ILE A 295 -15.42 -10.18 3.87
N GLY A 296 -16.24 -9.72 2.92
CA GLY A 296 -17.31 -8.75 3.14
C GLY A 296 -16.88 -7.28 3.17
N LEU A 297 -15.78 -6.92 2.49
CA LEU A 297 -15.34 -5.51 2.40
C LEU A 297 -16.16 -4.67 1.42
N GLY A 298 -16.89 -5.32 0.52
CA GLY A 298 -17.69 -4.70 -0.52
C GLY A 298 -18.20 -5.74 -1.50
N THR A 299 -18.72 -5.27 -2.63
CA THR A 299 -19.16 -6.14 -3.72
C THR A 299 -18.53 -5.76 -5.05
N ARG A 300 -18.31 -6.74 -5.92
CA ARG A 300 -17.88 -6.51 -7.30
C ARG A 300 -19.01 -5.94 -8.18
N LYS A 301 -20.26 -5.96 -7.71
CA LYS A 301 -21.39 -5.41 -8.47
C LYS A 301 -21.42 -3.89 -8.32
N TYR A 302 -21.61 -3.19 -9.43
CA TYR A 302 -21.74 -1.73 -9.43
C TYR A 302 -22.71 -1.27 -10.51
N GLU A 303 -23.22 -0.05 -10.32
CA GLU A 303 -23.95 0.71 -11.32
C GLU A 303 -23.25 2.06 -11.50
N LEU A 304 -23.05 2.48 -12.75
CA LEU A 304 -22.48 3.78 -13.05
C LEU A 304 -23.59 4.82 -13.04
N ILE A 305 -23.48 5.78 -12.12
CA ILE A 305 -24.37 6.94 -12.04
C ILE A 305 -23.61 8.13 -12.62
N SER A 306 -24.10 8.69 -13.73
CA SER A 306 -23.56 9.94 -14.27
C SER A 306 -24.16 11.12 -13.51
N CYS A 307 -23.29 11.92 -12.89
CA CYS A 307 -23.61 13.19 -12.24
C CYS A 307 -23.64 14.35 -13.25
#